data_AF-A0AAU3RJF1-F1
#
_entry.id   AF-A0AAU3RJF1-F1
#
_cell.length_a   1.000
_cell.length_b   1.000
_cell.length_c   1.000
_cell.angle_alpha   90.00
_cell.angle_beta   90.00
_cell.angle_gamma   90.00
#
_symmetry.space_group_name_H-M   'P 1'
#
loop_
_entity.id
_entity.type
_entity.pdbx_description
1 polymer ?
#
loop_
_entity_poly.entity_id
_entity_poly.type
_entity_poly.pdbx_seq_one_letter_code
_entity_poly.pdbx_strand_id
1 'polypeptide(L)'
;MAPDILAEITGMLVEIVGDEYLLAEEVTMKTTFNEDLALESIEFVALAELLHHRYGADVDLMGFLAEKDMDAILAMSVGELVAHIGRITHTSLARAAAGNSPASAG
;
A
#
# COMPACT_ATOMS: atom_id res chain seq x y z
N MET A 1 7.49 -1.75 11.65
CA MET A 1 6.25 -1.23 11.04
C MET A 1 6.46 -0.87 9.57
N ALA A 2 7.18 0.20 9.22
CA ALA A 2 7.43 0.55 7.81
C ALA A 2 8.22 -0.50 6.98
N PRO A 3 9.29 -1.15 7.49
CA PRO A 3 10.02 -2.15 6.71
C PRO A 3 9.20 -3.43 6.46
N ASP A 4 8.23 -3.73 7.32
CA ASP A 4 7.34 -4.88 7.20
C ASP A 4 6.34 -4.66 6.05
N ILE A 5 5.76 -3.45 5.99
CA ILE A 5 4.82 -3.05 4.92
C ILE A 5 5.53 -3.02 3.56
N LEU A 6 6.77 -2.55 3.48
CA LEU A 6 7.53 -2.60 2.23
C LEU A 6 7.68 -4.05 1.74
N ALA A 7 8.11 -4.96 2.61
CA ALA A 7 8.26 -6.37 2.26
C ALA A 7 6.94 -7.01 1.82
N GLU A 8 5.82 -6.67 2.48
CA GLU A 8 4.48 -7.12 2.09
C GLU A 8 4.10 -6.60 0.69
N ILE A 9 4.31 -5.31 0.41
CA ILE A 9 4.03 -4.72 -0.91
C ILE A 9 4.91 -5.35 -1.97
N THR A 10 6.21 -5.53 -1.71
CA THR A 10 7.11 -6.24 -2.62
C THR A 10 6.59 -7.63 -2.92
N GLY A 11 6.14 -8.39 -1.92
CA GLY A 11 5.51 -9.70 -2.12
C GLY A 11 4.26 -9.64 -3.00
N MET A 12 3.38 -8.66 -2.77
CA MET A 12 2.19 -8.47 -3.60
C MET A 12 2.54 -8.11 -5.06
N LEU A 13 3.57 -7.28 -5.27
CA LEU A 13 4.05 -6.92 -6.60
C LEU A 13 4.64 -8.14 -7.32
N VAL A 14 5.38 -9.00 -6.61
CA VAL A 14 5.90 -10.27 -7.16
C VAL A 14 4.78 -11.18 -7.64
N GLU A 15 3.68 -11.25 -6.89
CA GLU A 15 2.52 -12.07 -7.27
C GLU A 15 1.78 -11.50 -8.49
N ILE A 16 1.79 -10.18 -8.70
CA ILE A 16 1.07 -9.51 -9.80
C ILE A 16 1.89 -9.46 -11.08
N VAL A 17 3.10 -8.91 -11.00
CA VAL A 17 3.99 -8.68 -12.15
C VAL A 17 4.75 -9.96 -12.52
N GLY A 18 4.94 -10.86 -11.55
CA GLY A 18 5.72 -12.08 -11.69
C GLY A 18 7.16 -11.90 -11.21
N ASP A 19 7.69 -12.96 -10.58
CA ASP A 19 9.04 -13.01 -10.02
C ASP A 19 10.11 -12.69 -11.08
N GLU A 20 9.93 -13.14 -12.33
CA GLU A 20 10.88 -12.91 -13.43
C GLU A 20 11.10 -11.43 -13.79
N TYR A 21 10.12 -10.56 -13.54
CA TYR A 21 10.21 -9.14 -13.86
C TYR A 21 10.88 -8.34 -12.72
N LEU A 22 10.65 -8.78 -11.47
CA LEU A 22 11.17 -8.13 -10.26
C LEU A 22 12.54 -8.64 -9.82
N LEU A 23 13.01 -9.77 -10.37
CA LEU A 23 14.37 -10.29 -10.14
C LEU A 23 15.49 -9.40 -10.74
N ALA A 24 15.15 -8.43 -11.58
CA ALA A 24 16.13 -7.53 -12.20
C ALA A 24 16.56 -6.37 -11.28
N GLU A 25 15.67 -5.90 -10.38
CA GLU A 25 15.95 -4.77 -9.49
C GLU A 25 15.25 -4.92 -8.13
N GLU A 26 15.98 -4.63 -7.04
CA GLU A 26 15.42 -4.72 -5.69
C GLU A 26 14.39 -3.61 -5.46
N VAL A 27 13.14 -3.98 -5.13
CA VAL A 27 12.09 -2.99 -4.83
C VAL A 27 12.44 -2.23 -3.55
N THR A 28 12.66 -0.93 -3.68
CA THR A 28 12.96 -0.04 -2.56
C THR A 28 11.88 1.04 -2.39
N MET A 29 11.98 1.83 -1.32
CA MET A 29 11.10 3.00 -1.12
C MET A 29 11.17 4.02 -2.26
N LYS A 30 12.24 4.00 -3.06
CA LYS A 30 12.46 4.93 -4.18
C LYS A 30 11.98 4.38 -5.53
N THR A 31 11.69 3.09 -5.61
CA THR A 31 11.15 2.41 -6.79
C THR A 31 9.83 3.05 -7.19
N THR A 32 9.67 3.39 -8.47
CA THR A 32 8.46 4.04 -9.01
C THR A 32 7.55 3.01 -9.67
N PHE A 33 6.25 3.17 -9.52
CA PHE A 33 5.29 2.23 -10.10
C PHE A 33 5.29 2.26 -11.64
N ASN A 34 5.52 3.44 -12.24
CA ASN A 34 5.43 3.60 -13.70
C ASN A 34 6.78 3.48 -14.43
N GLU A 35 7.88 4.04 -13.92
CA GLU A 35 9.17 3.99 -14.63
C GLU A 35 9.98 2.73 -14.31
N ASP A 36 10.01 2.35 -13.04
CA ASP A 36 10.83 1.23 -12.55
C ASP A 36 10.09 -0.10 -12.71
N LEU A 37 8.84 -0.16 -12.24
CA LEU A 37 8.02 -1.37 -12.30
C LEU A 37 7.18 -1.48 -13.57
N ALA A 38 7.04 -0.38 -14.32
CA ALA A 38 6.21 -0.32 -15.52
C ALA A 38 4.80 -0.91 -15.34
N LEU A 39 4.20 -0.74 -14.15
CA LEU A 39 2.90 -1.32 -13.82
C LEU A 39 1.83 -0.84 -14.79
N GLU A 40 1.13 -1.80 -15.36
CA GLU A 40 -0.04 -1.57 -16.17
C GLU A 40 -1.27 -1.23 -15.31
N SER A 41 -2.26 -0.59 -15.93
CA SER A 41 -3.52 -0.23 -15.27
C SER A 41 -4.25 -1.43 -14.66
N ILE A 42 -4.09 -2.63 -15.24
CA ILE A 42 -4.71 -3.88 -14.73
C ILE A 42 -4.01 -4.35 -13.46
N GLU A 43 -2.68 -4.26 -13.43
CA GLU A 43 -1.87 -4.63 -12.28
C GLU A 43 -2.10 -3.68 -11.10
N PHE A 44 -2.36 -2.40 -11.38
CA PHE A 44 -2.82 -1.44 -10.36
C PHE A 44 -4.15 -1.86 -9.70
N VAL A 45 -5.10 -2.36 -10.49
CA VAL A 45 -6.38 -2.87 -9.95
C VAL A 45 -6.12 -4.10 -9.08
N ALA A 46 -5.31 -5.04 -9.55
CA ALA A 46 -4.93 -6.22 -8.77
C ALA A 46 -4.22 -5.85 -7.46
N LEU A 47 -3.32 -4.87 -7.48
CA LEU A 47 -2.65 -4.35 -6.30
C LEU A 47 -3.65 -3.73 -5.30
N ALA A 48 -4.59 -2.93 -5.80
CA ALA A 48 -5.64 -2.35 -4.97
C ALA A 48 -6.47 -3.44 -4.26
N GLU A 49 -6.83 -4.51 -4.99
CA GLU A 49 -7.58 -5.63 -4.43
C GLU A 49 -6.79 -6.39 -3.37
N LEU A 50 -5.50 -6.69 -3.61
CA LEU A 50 -4.64 -7.36 -2.63
C LEU A 50 -4.46 -6.52 -1.36
N LEU A 51 -4.24 -5.22 -1.51
CA LEU A 51 -4.14 -4.28 -0.39
C LEU A 51 -5.42 -4.27 0.44
N HIS A 52 -6.57 -4.20 -0.24
CA HIS A 52 -7.87 -4.25 0.42
C HIS A 52 -8.10 -5.58 1.14
N HIS A 53 -7.68 -6.70 0.55
CA HIS A 53 -7.79 -8.02 1.17
C HIS A 53 -6.89 -8.14 2.42
N ARG A 54 -5.68 -7.57 2.37
CA ARG A 54 -4.68 -7.66 3.43
C ARG A 54 -4.94 -6.71 4.59
N TYR A 55 -5.21 -5.44 4.30
CA TYR A 55 -5.37 -4.37 5.30
C TYR A 55 -6.83 -3.99 5.56
N GLY A 56 -7.77 -4.51 4.77
CA GLY A 56 -9.19 -4.20 4.88
C GLY A 56 -9.59 -2.89 4.22
N ALA A 57 -10.85 -2.50 4.42
CA ALA A 57 -11.45 -1.31 3.82
C ALA A 57 -10.88 0.03 4.30
N ASP A 58 -9.99 0.03 5.30
CA ASP A 58 -9.33 1.26 5.78
C ASP A 58 -8.23 1.72 4.79
N VAL A 59 -7.67 0.80 3.99
CA VAL A 59 -6.69 1.09 2.93
C VAL A 59 -7.41 1.12 1.58
N ASP A 60 -7.63 2.33 1.07
CA ASP A 60 -8.28 2.56 -0.23
C ASP A 60 -7.29 3.17 -1.24
N LEU A 61 -6.64 2.30 -2.02
CA LEU A 61 -5.68 2.74 -3.04
C LEU A 61 -6.35 3.60 -4.11
N MET A 62 -7.58 3.26 -4.52
CA MET A 62 -8.30 4.01 -5.55
C MET A 62 -8.64 5.42 -5.10
N GLY A 63 -9.10 5.62 -3.87
CA GLY A 63 -9.29 6.95 -3.29
C GLY A 63 -7.97 7.72 -3.18
N PHE A 64 -6.89 7.06 -2.77
CA PHE A 64 -5.57 7.69 -2.70
C PHE A 64 -5.07 8.18 -4.07
N LEU A 65 -5.30 7.40 -5.13
CA LEU A 65 -4.97 7.80 -6.50
C LEU A 65 -5.89 8.91 -7.01
N ALA A 66 -7.18 8.87 -6.67
CA ALA A 66 -8.16 9.88 -7.08
C ALA A 66 -7.86 11.28 -6.50
N GLU A 67 -7.16 11.36 -5.37
CA GLU A 67 -6.68 12.63 -4.79
C GLU A 67 -5.43 13.18 -5.48
N LYS A 68 -4.79 12.41 -6.36
CA LYS A 68 -3.54 12.78 -7.06
C LYS A 68 -3.79 13.19 -8.51
N ASP A 69 -3.00 14.15 -8.98
CA ASP A 69 -2.92 14.49 -10.39
C ASP A 69 -2.23 13.38 -11.20
N MET A 70 -2.47 13.34 -12.51
CA MET A 70 -1.87 12.33 -13.42
C MET A 70 -0.34 12.27 -13.31
N ASP A 71 0.34 13.43 -13.28
CA ASP A 71 1.79 13.48 -13.09
C ASP A 71 2.23 12.88 -11.75
N ALA A 72 1.45 13.08 -10.69
CA ALA A 72 1.74 12.54 -9.36
C ALA A 72 1.49 11.03 -9.26
N ILE A 73 0.53 10.51 -10.02
CA ILE A 73 0.29 9.05 -10.15
C ILE A 73 1.46 8.41 -10.91
N LEU A 74 1.90 9.01 -12.01
CA LEU A 74 3.03 8.50 -12.80
C LEU A 74 4.35 8.54 -12.02
N ALA A 75 4.58 9.61 -11.24
CA ALA A 75 5.76 9.73 -10.39
C ALA A 75 5.65 8.97 -9.05
N MET A 76 4.57 8.23 -8.82
CA MET A 76 4.31 7.60 -7.53
C MET A 76 5.34 6.51 -7.23
N SER A 77 5.94 6.59 -6.05
CA SER A 77 6.92 5.61 -5.56
C SER A 77 6.29 4.62 -4.58
N VAL A 78 6.89 3.43 -4.46
CA VAL A 78 6.49 2.42 -3.46
C VAL A 78 6.54 3.01 -2.05
N GLY A 79 7.51 3.88 -1.75
CA GLY A 79 7.61 4.53 -0.44
C GLY A 79 6.43 5.43 -0.09
N GLU A 80 5.81 6.11 -1.07
CA GLU A 80 4.59 6.89 -0.86
C GLU A 80 3.44 5.98 -0.42
N LEU A 81 3.29 4.83 -1.08
CA LEU A 81 2.27 3.84 -0.73
C LEU A 81 2.51 3.25 0.67
N VAL A 82 3.75 2.84 0.98
CA VAL A 82 4.12 2.33 2.30
C VAL A 82 3.81 3.36 3.39
N ALA A 83 4.14 4.63 3.16
CA ALA A 83 3.88 5.71 4.10
C ALA A 83 2.38 6.00 4.26
N HIS A 84 1.58 5.86 3.20
CA HIS A 84 0.12 5.96 3.25
C HIS A 84 -0.48 4.85 4.11
N ILE A 85 -0.15 3.59 3.81
CA ILE A 85 -0.63 2.43 4.57
C ILE A 85 -0.20 2.54 6.03
N GLY A 86 1.06 2.83 6.31
CA GLY A 86 1.58 2.95 7.67
C GLY A 86 0.84 3.99 8.52
N ARG A 87 0.40 5.10 7.92
CA ARG A 87 -0.44 6.12 8.59
C ARG A 87 -1.83 5.59 8.94
N ILE A 88 -2.45 4.86 8.02
CA ILE A 88 -3.76 4.26 8.20
C ILE A 88 -3.71 3.19 9.29
N THR A 89 -2.78 2.25 9.21
CA THR A 89 -2.64 1.17 10.19
C THR A 89 -2.36 1.72 11.59
N HIS A 90 -1.52 2.75 11.71
CA HIS A 90 -1.25 3.41 13.00
C HIS A 90 -2.50 4.11 13.56
N THR A 91 -3.29 4.76 12.71
CA THR A 91 -4.55 5.42 13.11
C THR A 91 -5.60 4.40 13.56
N SER A 92 -5.73 3.28 12.84
CA SER A 92 -6.63 2.19 13.17
C SER A 92 -6.25 1.50 14.50
N LEU A 93 -4.95 1.26 14.74
CA LEU A 93 -4.47 0.76 16.03
C LEU A 93 -4.76 1.74 17.19
N ALA A 94 -4.55 3.03 16.98
CA ALA A 94 -4.86 4.05 17.99
C ALA A 94 -6.36 4.11 18.31
N ARG A 95 -7.24 3.97 17.30
CA ARG A 95 -8.69 3.88 17.49
C ARG A 95 -9.09 2.60 18.23
N ALA A 96 -8.51 1.47 17.89
CA ALA A 96 -8.76 0.20 18.58
C ALA A 96 -8.35 0.27 20.06
N ALA A 97 -7.21 0.91 20.36
CA ALA A 97 -6.77 1.14 21.74
C ALA A 97 -7.69 2.11 22.51
N ALA A 98 -8.20 3.15 21.86
CA ALA A 98 -9.13 4.11 22.48
C ALA A 98 -10.55 3.54 22.68
N GLY A 99 -10.99 2.63 21.80
CA GLY A 99 -12.32 2.01 21.83
C GLY A 99 -12.52 0.92 22.89
N ASN A 100 -11.45 0.42 23.53
CA ASN A 100 -11.52 -0.64 24.55
C ASN A 100 -11.66 -0.10 25.98
N SER A 101 -12.33 1.04 26.19
CA SER A 101 -12.73 1.45 27.53
C SER A 101 -13.94 0.60 27.97
N PRO A 102 -13.83 -0.27 29.00
CA PRO A 102 -15.01 -0.91 29.53
C PRO A 102 -15.82 0.20 30.20
N ALA A 103 -16.99 0.51 29.63
CA ALA A 103 -18.00 1.30 30.32
C ALA A 103 -18.33 0.55 31.62
N SER A 104 -17.75 1.02 32.72
CA SER A 104 -17.97 0.50 34.06
C SER A 104 -19.43 0.67 34.45
N ALA A 105 -20.00 -0.45 34.90
CA ALA A 105 -21.32 -0.62 35.48
C ALA A 105 -21.84 0.57 36.31
N GLY A 106 -23.13 0.86 36.13
CA GLY A 106 -23.97 1.64 37.02
C GLY A 106 -25.35 1.01 37.09
#